data_AF-A0A3R6K1H2-F1
#
_entry.id   AF-A0A3R6K1H2-F1
#
_cell.length_a   1.000
_cell.length_b   1.000
_cell.length_c   1.000
_cell.angle_alpha   90.00
_cell.angle_beta   90.00
_cell.angle_gamma   90.00
#
_symmetry.space_group_name_H-M   'P 1'
#
loop_
_entity.id
_entity.type
_entity.pdbx_description
1 polymer ?
#
loop_
_entity_poly.entity_id
_entity_poly.type
_entity_poly.pdbx_seq_one_letter_code
_entity_poly.pdbx_strand_id
1 'polypeptide(L)' 'MNWIKCEPGHMPEDDERYKGKKVINVLVTTDCGMVTKVQRIYYVDIRTNVGSWYWGRIGGEMRAWMPLPKPYKE' A
#
# COMPACT_ATOMS: atom_id res chain seq x y z
N MET A 1 -0.52 -17.61 5.96
CA MET A 1 -0.08 -16.25 5.57
C MET A 1 0.21 -15.51 6.86
N ASN A 2 1.47 -15.23 7.17
CA ASN A 2 1.86 -14.64 8.45
C ASN A 2 1.89 -13.12 8.29
N TRP A 3 0.93 -12.44 8.91
CA TRP A 3 0.90 -10.99 9.01
C TRP A 3 2.11 -10.50 9.79
N ILE A 4 2.76 -9.43 9.31
CA ILE A 4 3.85 -8.78 10.04
C ILE A 4 3.23 -7.62 10.82
N LYS A 5 3.34 -7.69 12.14
CA LYS A 5 2.93 -6.60 13.02
C LYS A 5 4.01 -5.51 12.95
N CYS A 6 3.62 -4.30 12.58
CA CYS A 6 4.53 -3.15 12.66
C CYS A 6 4.67 -2.77 14.13
N GLU A 7 5.90 -2.69 14.62
CA GLU A 7 6.18 -2.15 15.95
C GLU A 7 6.40 -0.64 15.85
N PRO A 8 6.11 0.14 16.92
CA PRO A 8 6.40 1.57 16.93
C PRO A 8 7.88 1.83 16.59
N GLY A 9 8.12 2.63 15.56
CA GLY A 9 9.48 2.93 15.08
C GLY A 9 10.09 1.89 14.14
N HIS A 10 9.37 0.81 13.80
CA HIS A 10 9.80 -0.19 12.83
C HIS A 10 8.79 -0.24 11.67
N MET A 11 9.16 0.37 10.54
CA MET A 11 8.31 0.42 9.37
C MET A 11 8.52 -0.84 8.50
N PRO A 12 7.53 -1.21 7.66
CA PRO A 12 7.67 -2.36 6.77
C PRO A 12 8.89 -2.31 5.85
N GLU A 13 9.37 -1.12 5.48
CA GLU A 13 10.59 -0.96 4.69
C GLU A 13 11.88 -1.33 5.45
N ASP A 14 11.85 -1.34 6.78
CA ASP A 14 13.01 -1.67 7.63
C ASP A 14 13.20 -3.19 7.78
N ASP A 15 12.19 -3.98 7.42
CA ASP A 15 12.25 -5.44 7.49
C ASP A 15 13.03 -6.00 6.29
N GLU A 16 14.08 -6.79 6.58
CA GLU A 16 14.99 -7.37 5.58
C GLU A 16 14.25 -8.19 4.49
N ARG A 17 13.04 -8.70 4.76
CA ARG A 17 12.22 -9.41 3.77
C ARG A 17 11.81 -8.54 2.59
N TYR A 18 11.75 -7.22 2.79
CA TYR A 18 11.34 -6.25 1.77
C TYR A 18 12.51 -5.48 1.16
N LYS A 19 13.75 -5.75 1.58
CA LYS A 19 14.94 -5.14 1.03
C LYS A 19 15.03 -5.35 -0.49
N GLY A 20 15.19 -4.25 -1.23
CA GLY A 20 15.25 -4.25 -2.69
C GLY A 20 13.90 -4.49 -3.40
N LYS A 21 12.78 -4.62 -2.68
CA LYS A 21 11.45 -4.68 -3.30
C LYS A 21 11.01 -3.28 -3.71
N LYS A 22 10.65 -3.13 -4.98
CA LYS A 22 10.10 -1.86 -5.51
C LYS A 22 8.68 -1.57 -5.02
N VAL A 23 7.96 -2.59 -4.57
CA VAL A 23 6.55 -2.50 -4.18
C VAL A 23 6.37 -3.22 -2.84
N ILE A 24 5.91 -2.47 -1.84
CA ILE A 24 5.52 -2.98 -0.54
C ILE A 24 4.06 -2.60 -0.33
N ASN A 25 3.20 -3.59 -0.03
CA ASN A 25 1.79 -3.36 0.28
C ASN A 25 1.51 -3.80 1.71
N VAL A 26 0.74 -3.00 2.45
CA VAL A 26 0.34 -3.31 3.82
C VAL A 26 -1.13 -3.03 4.04
N LEU A 27 -1.72 -3.70 5.05
CA LEU A 27 -3.03 -3.30 5.58
C LEU A 27 -2.82 -2.35 6.75
N VAL A 28 -3.56 -1.25 6.76
CA VAL A 28 -3.57 -0.26 7.83
C VAL A 28 -5.00 -0.06 8.31
N THR A 29 -5.16 0.24 9.58
CA THR A 29 -6.44 0.72 10.13
C THR A 29 -6.41 2.25 10.07
N THR A 30 -7.42 2.85 9.45
CA THR A 30 -7.59 4.30 9.45
C THR A 30 -8.00 4.81 10.83
N ASP A 31 -7.90 6.11 11.05
CA ASP A 31 -8.42 6.82 12.22
C ASP A 31 -9.92 6.53 12.50
N CYS A 32 -10.71 6.29 11.44
CA CYS A 32 -12.10 5.86 11.54
C CYS A 32 -12.31 4.34 11.74
N GLY A 33 -11.25 3.56 11.98
CA GLY A 33 -11.35 2.13 12.27
C GLY A 33 -11.50 1.22 11.04
N MET A 34 -11.37 1.75 9.82
CA MET A 34 -11.50 0.96 8.60
C MET A 34 -10.16 0.35 8.20
N VAL A 35 -10.13 -0.97 7.97
CA VAL A 35 -8.95 -1.64 7.44
C VAL A 35 -8.87 -1.39 5.93
N THR A 36 -7.75 -0.83 5.47
CA THR A 36 -7.52 -0.54 4.05
C THR A 36 -6.11 -0.95 3.61
N LYS A 37 -5.94 -1.22 2.32
CA LYS A 37 -4.64 -1.57 1.73
C LYS A 37 -3.95 -0.30 1.23
N VAL A 38 -2.71 -0.10 1.64
CA VAL A 38 -1.84 0.98 1.16
C VAL A 38 -0.55 0.41 0.56
N GLN A 39 0.11 1.21 -0.27
CA GLN A 39 1.36 0.88 -0.92
C GLN A 39 2.41 1.94 -0.65
N ARG A 40 3.68 1.55 -0.63
CA ARG A 40 4.83 2.46 -0.62
C ARG A 40 5.00 3.09 -2.00
N ILE A 41 4.76 4.39 -2.11
CA ILE A 41 4.76 5.13 -3.38
C ILE A 41 5.82 6.21 -3.32
N TYR A 42 6.57 6.36 -4.40
CA TYR A 42 7.47 7.50 -4.59
C TYR A 42 6.74 8.55 -5.43
N TYR A 43 6.67 9.76 -4.89
CA TYR A 43 6.09 10.90 -5.59
C TYR A 43 7.15 11.97 -5.77
N VAL A 44 7.17 12.57 -6.95
CA VAL A 44 8.00 13.73 -7.25
C VAL A 44 7.09 14.94 -7.29
N ASP A 45 7.37 15.89 -6.40
CA ASP A 45 6.72 17.19 -6.44
C ASP A 45 7.22 17.95 -7.68
N ILE A 46 6.31 18.28 -8.59
CA ILE A 46 6.63 18.90 -9.87
C ILE A 46 7.11 20.35 -9.74
N ARG A 47 6.86 21.03 -8.61
CA ARG A 47 7.23 22.43 -8.39
C ARG A 47 8.63 22.55 -7.81
N THR A 48 8.98 21.62 -6.94
CA THR A 48 10.28 21.59 -6.24
C THR A 48 11.26 20.60 -6.87
N ASN A 49 10.77 19.69 -7.72
CA ASN A 49 11.50 18.56 -8.28
C ASN A 49 12.12 17.63 -7.20
N VAL A 50 11.57 17.69 -5.98
CA VAL A 50 12.00 16.85 -4.85
C VAL A 50 11.08 15.65 -4.79
N GLY A 51 11.68 14.46 -4.70
CA GLY A 51 10.94 13.23 -4.51
C GLY A 51 10.88 12.80 -3.06
N SER A 52 9.77 12.18 -2.67
CA SER A 52 9.55 11.67 -1.32
C SER A 52 8.75 10.38 -1.35
N TRP A 53 9.09 9.46 -0.47
CA TRP A 53 8.35 8.22 -0.27
C TRP A 53 7.23 8.45 0.75
N TYR A 54 6.00 8.06 0.43
CA TYR A 54 4.90 8.04 1.39
C TYR A 54 4.09 6.72 1.30
N TRP A 55 3.27 6.48 2.32
CA TRP A 55 2.28 5.42 2.32
C TRP A 55 0.96 5.97 1.82
N GLY A 56 0.54 5.54 0.64
CA GLY A 56 -0.64 6.06 -0.03
C GLY A 56 -1.60 4.95 -0.42
N ARG A 57 -2.88 5.31 -0.55
CA ARG A 57 -3.80 4.48 -1.31
C ARG A 57 -3.31 4.47 -2.76
N ILE A 58 -3.37 3.31 -3.41
CA ILE A 58 -3.07 3.21 -4.83
C ILE A 58 -4.19 3.95 -5.57
N GLY A 59 -3.88 5.14 -6.09
CA GLY A 59 -4.74 5.86 -7.03
C GLY A 59 -4.53 5.28 -8.42
N GLY A 60 -5.36 4.31 -8.82
CA GLY A 60 -5.29 3.65 -10.12
C GLY A 60 -6.44 2.66 -10.31
N GLU A 61 -6.58 2.11 -11.52
CA GLU A 61 -7.59 1.11 -11.82
C GLU A 61 -7.47 -0.09 -10.87
N MET A 62 -8.54 -0.40 -10.15
CA MET A 62 -8.59 -1.52 -9.21
C MET A 62 -8.49 -2.83 -10.01
N ARG A 63 -7.33 -3.50 -9.97
CA ARG A 63 -7.22 -4.88 -10.46
C ARG A 63 -7.57 -5.85 -9.35
N ALA A 64 -8.69 -6.53 -9.51
CA ALA A 64 -9.03 -7.67 -8.68
C ALA A 64 -7.97 -8.78 -8.88
N TRP A 65 -7.54 -9.40 -7.78
CA TRP A 65 -6.55 -10.49 -7.80
C TRP A 65 -7.12 -11.79 -8.39
N MET A 66 -8.46 -11.88 -8.48
CA MET A 66 -9.21 -12.86 -9.24
C MET A 66 -10.17 -12.14 -10.18
N PRO A 67 -10.63 -12.78 -11.27
CA PRO A 67 -11.71 -12.25 -12.09
C PRO A 67 -12.91 -11.86 -11.22
N LEU A 68 -13.50 -10.70 -11.49
CA LEU A 68 -14.76 -10.34 -10.86
C LEU A 68 -15.80 -11.42 -11.24
N PRO A 69 -16.66 -11.85 -10.29
CA PRO A 69 -17.78 -12.71 -10.62
C PRO A 69 -18.64 -12.04 -11.70
N LYS A 70 -19.37 -12.85 -12.47
CA LYS A 70 -20.30 -12.32 -13.48
C LYS A 70 -21.21 -11.27 -12.81
N PRO A 71 -21.48 -10.12 -13.47
CA PRO A 71 -22.42 -9.14 -12.97
C PRO A 71 -23.72 -9.82 -12.57
N TYR A 72 -24.36 -9.32 -11.52
CA TYR A 72 -25.71 -9.76 -11.19
C TYR A 72 -26.60 -9.46 -12.42
N LYS A 73 -27.36 -10.47 -12.87
CA LYS A 73 -28.39 -10.24 -13.86
C LYS A 73 -29.58 -9.66 -13.11
N GLU A 74 -29.98 -8.45 -13.46
CA GLU A 74 -31.31 -7.93 -13.06
C GLU A 74 -32.43 -8.85 -13.58
#